data_AF-A0A8J2EPI0-F1
#
_entry.id   AF-A0A8J2EPI0-F1
#
_cell.length_a   1.000
_cell.length_b   1.000
_cell.length_c   1.000
_cell.angle_alpha   90.00
_cell.angle_beta   90.00
_cell.angle_gamma   90.00
#
_symmetry.space_group_name_H-M   'P 1'
#
loop_
_entity.id
_entity.type
_entity.pdbx_description
1 polymer ?
#
loop_
_entity_poly.entity_id
_entity_poly.type
_entity_poly.pdbx_seq_one_letter_code
_entity_poly.pdbx_strand_id
1 'polypeptide(L)'
;MKQYLISKIGRERTIDLFNRFEEIIIYSLLAVQRVMIADRKCFEMYGYDIMIDSHFNPTLIEVNASPSLTANTKADYEMKFATLDDVLTILDLEKYLAQVDENGNALDYHDQITRVGGFDLIYRAGPVPGHTESMLGTRNDRERQLRELAEELQLRNRVKANLSSTVTSGSR
;
A
#
# COMPACT_ATOMS: atom_id res chain seq x y z
N MET A 1 -16.11 3.83 8.50
CA MET A 1 -16.50 5.02 7.71
C MET A 1 -17.17 4.63 6.39
N LYS A 2 -16.53 3.84 5.53
CA LYS A 2 -17.07 3.48 4.20
C LYS A 2 -18.42 2.78 4.27
N GLN A 3 -18.60 1.83 5.19
CA GLN A 3 -19.89 1.17 5.46
C GLN A 3 -21.03 2.16 5.77
N TYR A 4 -20.71 3.22 6.54
CA TYR A 4 -21.68 4.26 6.89
C TYR A 4 -22.01 5.13 5.67
N LEU A 5 -21.02 5.48 4.85
CA LEU A 5 -21.26 6.22 3.61
C LEU A 5 -22.10 5.40 2.62
N ILE A 6 -21.81 4.10 2.47
CA ILE A 6 -22.62 3.20 1.64
C ILE A 6 -24.08 3.22 2.05
N SER A 7 -24.38 3.21 3.37
CA SER A 7 -25.76 3.25 3.85
C SER A 7 -26.41 4.63 3.71
N LYS A 8 -25.64 5.71 3.56
CA LYS A 8 -26.15 7.09 3.44
C LYS A 8 -26.32 7.58 2.00
N ILE A 9 -25.36 7.31 1.13
CA ILE A 9 -25.32 7.84 -0.25
C ILE A 9 -25.32 6.74 -1.32
N GLY A 10 -25.37 5.48 -0.92
CA GLY A 10 -25.32 4.33 -1.83
C GLY A 10 -23.89 3.90 -2.15
N ARG A 11 -23.76 2.66 -2.64
CA ARG A 11 -22.47 2.03 -2.94
C ARG A 11 -21.70 2.78 -4.02
N GLU A 12 -22.33 3.04 -5.15
CA GLU A 12 -21.67 3.67 -6.32
C GLU A 12 -21.10 5.04 -5.98
N ARG A 13 -21.90 5.93 -5.38
CA ARG A 13 -21.42 7.26 -4.96
C ARG A 13 -20.34 7.20 -3.89
N THR A 14 -20.37 6.17 -3.03
CA THR A 14 -19.29 5.97 -2.06
C THR A 14 -18.01 5.54 -2.77
N ILE A 15 -18.08 4.60 -3.71
CA ILE A 15 -16.90 4.19 -4.51
C ILE A 15 -16.32 5.40 -5.25
N ASP A 16 -17.16 6.19 -5.92
CA ASP A 16 -16.75 7.43 -6.59
C ASP A 16 -16.06 8.41 -5.64
N LEU A 17 -16.62 8.65 -4.45
CA LEU A 17 -16.00 9.50 -3.43
C LEU A 17 -14.61 9.01 -3.02
N PHE A 18 -14.44 7.71 -2.80
CA PHE A 18 -13.14 7.14 -2.41
C PHE A 18 -12.12 7.17 -3.57
N ASN A 19 -12.56 6.98 -4.81
CA ASN A 19 -11.70 7.16 -5.98
C ASN A 19 -11.24 8.63 -6.09
N ARG A 20 -12.14 9.59 -5.83
CA ARG A 20 -11.79 11.02 -5.79
C ARG A 20 -10.79 11.36 -4.67
N PHE A 21 -10.80 10.65 -3.53
CA PHE A 21 -9.74 10.79 -2.52
C PHE A 21 -8.38 10.36 -3.07
N GLU A 22 -8.32 9.22 -3.75
CA GLU A 22 -7.08 8.71 -4.37
C GLU A 22 -6.59 9.65 -5.47
N GLU A 23 -7.49 10.17 -6.31
CA GLU A 23 -7.17 11.18 -7.31
C GLU A 23 -6.56 12.44 -6.69
N ILE A 24 -7.10 12.94 -5.57
CA ILE A 24 -6.53 14.08 -4.85
C ILE A 24 -5.08 13.79 -4.42
N ILE A 25 -4.83 12.60 -3.85
CA ILE A 25 -3.50 12.18 -3.41
C ILE A 25 -2.54 12.07 -4.61
N ILE A 26 -2.97 11.41 -5.67
CA ILE A 26 -2.16 11.20 -6.88
C ILE A 26 -1.85 12.53 -7.57
N TYR A 27 -2.86 13.37 -7.83
CA TYR A 27 -2.68 14.62 -8.54
C TYR A 27 -1.87 15.64 -7.75
N SER A 28 -2.02 15.69 -6.43
CA SER A 28 -1.19 16.58 -5.60
C SER A 28 0.28 16.19 -5.66
N LEU A 29 0.62 14.89 -5.57
CA LEU A 29 1.99 14.41 -5.74
C LEU A 29 2.52 14.63 -7.16
N LEU A 30 1.72 14.35 -8.19
CA LEU A 30 2.11 14.58 -9.58
C LEU A 30 2.35 16.06 -9.90
N ALA A 31 1.62 16.97 -9.26
CA ALA A 31 1.82 18.41 -9.44
C ALA A 31 3.19 18.87 -8.92
N VAL A 32 3.71 18.24 -7.86
CA VAL A 32 4.99 18.60 -7.24
C VAL A 32 6.16 17.68 -7.64
N GLN A 33 5.91 16.60 -8.39
CA GLN A 33 6.92 15.59 -8.74
C GLN A 33 8.24 16.14 -9.30
N ARG A 34 8.20 17.28 -10.02
CA ARG A 34 9.39 17.87 -10.66
C ARG A 34 10.34 18.56 -9.67
N VAL A 35 9.83 18.96 -8.52
CA VAL A 35 10.59 19.64 -7.46
C VAL A 35 10.90 18.72 -6.29
N MET A 36 10.31 17.52 -6.25
CA MET A 36 10.62 16.50 -5.26
C MET A 36 12.02 15.92 -5.50
N ILE A 37 12.86 15.92 -4.47
CA ILE A 37 14.18 15.28 -4.51
C ILE A 37 13.96 13.77 -4.31
N ALA A 38 14.09 13.00 -5.37
CA ALA A 38 13.93 11.55 -5.32
C ALA A 38 15.29 10.85 -5.13
N ASP A 39 15.62 10.48 -3.89
CA ASP A 39 16.68 9.50 -3.60
C ASP A 39 16.05 8.11 -3.45
N ARG A 40 16.59 7.12 -4.16
CA ARG A 40 16.10 5.72 -4.13
C ARG A 40 16.21 5.07 -2.75
N LYS A 41 17.01 5.64 -1.84
CA LYS A 41 17.18 5.15 -0.47
C LYS A 41 16.27 5.85 0.54
N CYS A 42 15.48 6.83 0.09
CA CYS A 42 14.58 7.59 0.93
C CYS A 42 13.14 7.21 0.64
N PHE A 43 12.33 7.26 1.68
CA PHE A 43 10.87 7.22 1.59
C PHE A 43 10.31 8.32 2.48
N GLU A 44 9.09 8.74 2.20
CA GLU A 44 8.40 9.74 2.99
C GLU A 44 6.94 9.32 3.17
N MET A 45 6.41 9.58 4.36
CA MET A 45 5.02 9.30 4.70
C MET A 45 4.28 10.62 4.87
N TYR A 46 3.26 10.83 4.05
CA TYR A 46 2.44 12.04 4.08
C TYR A 46 1.12 11.78 4.80
N GLY A 47 0.70 12.75 5.62
CA GLY A 47 -0.68 12.85 6.13
C GLY A 47 -1.51 13.77 5.24
N TYR A 48 -2.66 13.29 4.77
CA TYR A 48 -3.58 14.07 3.94
C TYR A 48 -4.84 14.41 4.73
N ASP A 49 -5.09 15.71 4.89
CA ASP A 49 -6.30 16.22 5.52
C ASP A 49 -7.29 16.59 4.42
N ILE A 50 -8.32 15.74 4.25
CA ILE A 50 -9.34 15.90 3.21
C ILE A 50 -10.70 16.12 3.88
N MET A 51 -11.34 17.24 3.55
CA MET A 51 -12.68 17.56 4.03
C MET A 51 -13.74 17.07 3.04
N ILE A 52 -14.85 16.55 3.57
CA ILE A 52 -16.03 16.17 2.78
C ILE A 52 -17.11 17.22 3.02
N ASP A 53 -17.60 17.87 1.96
CA ASP A 53 -18.69 18.84 2.07
C ASP A 53 -20.07 18.17 2.21
N SER A 54 -21.13 18.98 2.36
CA SER A 54 -22.51 18.50 2.46
C SER A 54 -23.03 17.77 1.22
N HIS A 55 -22.38 17.96 0.07
CA HIS A 55 -22.69 17.32 -1.20
C HIS A 55 -21.82 16.09 -1.48
N PHE A 56 -21.00 15.69 -0.51
CA PHE A 56 -20.03 14.59 -0.62
C PHE A 56 -18.94 14.86 -1.67
N ASN A 57 -18.49 16.10 -1.78
CA ASN A 57 -17.28 16.44 -2.52
C ASN A 57 -16.07 16.48 -1.59
N PRO A 58 -14.98 15.77 -1.93
CA PRO A 58 -13.73 15.87 -1.20
C PRO A 58 -12.95 17.11 -1.62
N THR A 59 -12.36 17.82 -0.66
CA THR A 59 -11.46 18.95 -0.88
C THR A 59 -10.21 18.78 -0.02
N LEU A 60 -9.03 18.90 -0.66
CA LEU A 60 -7.75 18.87 0.03
C LEU A 60 -7.57 20.14 0.88
N ILE A 61 -7.28 19.97 2.16
CA ILE A 61 -7.03 21.08 3.09
C ILE A 61 -5.52 21.29 3.22
N GLU A 62 -4.79 20.24 3.60
CA GLU A 62 -3.33 20.29 3.74
C GLU A 62 -2.68 18.93 3.52
N VAL A 63 -1.39 18.96 3.23
CA VAL A 63 -0.51 17.78 3.14
C VAL A 63 0.65 17.97 4.11
N ASN A 64 0.79 17.04 5.04
CA ASN A 64 1.80 17.07 6.08
C ASN A 64 2.90 16.03 5.80
N ALA A 65 4.14 16.50 5.64
CA ALA A 65 5.36 15.68 5.49
C ALA A 65 5.77 14.94 6.78
N SER A 66 5.19 15.33 7.91
CA SER A 66 5.51 14.75 9.23
C SER A 66 4.23 14.62 10.06
N PRO A 67 3.34 13.67 9.73
CA PRO A 67 2.14 13.44 10.51
C PRO A 67 2.51 13.04 11.95
N SER A 68 1.71 13.48 12.92
CA SER A 68 2.00 13.21 14.34
C SER A 68 1.95 11.72 14.66
N LEU A 69 3.03 11.19 15.21
CA LEU A 69 3.14 9.81 15.70
C LEU A 69 2.99 9.71 17.23
N THR A 70 2.77 10.83 17.93
CA THR A 70 2.52 10.81 19.37
C THR A 70 1.18 10.17 19.65
N ALA A 71 1.14 9.08 20.42
CA ALA A 71 -0.08 8.36 20.71
C ALA A 71 -0.79 8.92 21.96
N ASN A 72 -2.02 9.40 21.79
CA ASN A 72 -2.79 10.02 22.87
C ASN A 72 -3.85 9.07 23.47
N THR A 73 -4.16 7.97 22.78
CA THR A 73 -5.08 6.92 23.24
C THR A 73 -4.55 5.54 22.84
N LYS A 74 -5.07 4.48 23.44
CA LYS A 74 -4.71 3.10 23.07
C LYS A 74 -5.04 2.80 21.60
N ALA A 75 -6.21 3.22 21.12
CA ALA A 75 -6.61 3.00 19.73
C ALA A 75 -5.72 3.78 18.74
N ASP A 76 -5.33 5.01 19.11
CA ASP A 76 -4.39 5.83 18.33
C ASP A 76 -2.99 5.19 18.29
N TYR A 77 -2.51 4.66 19.41
CA TYR A 77 -1.27 3.89 19.46
C TYR A 77 -1.31 2.67 18.53
N GLU A 78 -2.36 1.84 18.65
CA GLU A 78 -2.51 0.62 17.85
C GLU A 78 -2.56 0.93 16.36
N MET A 79 -3.29 1.98 15.96
CA MET A 79 -3.36 2.42 14.58
C MET A 79 -2.00 2.90 14.07
N LYS A 80 -1.33 3.79 14.80
CA LYS A 80 -0.03 4.36 14.40
C LYS A 80 1.06 3.31 14.33
N PHE A 81 1.10 2.41 15.32
CA PHE A 81 2.03 1.29 15.33
C PHE A 81 1.81 0.38 14.11
N ALA A 82 0.56 0.00 13.85
CA ALA A 82 0.21 -0.80 12.68
C ALA A 82 0.60 -0.13 11.36
N THR A 83 0.38 1.17 11.21
CA THR A 83 0.81 1.93 10.04
C THR A 83 2.32 1.86 9.85
N LEU A 84 3.11 2.07 10.91
CA LEU A 84 4.57 2.01 10.81
C LEU A 84 5.08 0.59 10.50
N ASP A 85 4.48 -0.42 11.12
CA ASP A 85 4.80 -1.84 10.88
C ASP A 85 4.56 -2.23 9.41
N ASP A 86 3.42 -1.81 8.85
CA ASP A 86 3.09 -2.04 7.44
C ASP A 86 4.04 -1.25 6.51
N VAL A 87 4.44 -0.02 6.86
CA VAL A 87 5.45 0.75 6.10
C VAL A 87 6.80 0.03 6.07
N LEU A 88 7.29 -0.46 7.21
CA LEU A 88 8.55 -1.21 7.27
C LEU A 88 8.49 -2.50 6.46
N THR A 89 7.32 -3.15 6.43
CA THR A 89 7.07 -4.32 5.57
C THR A 89 7.15 -3.94 4.09
N ILE A 90 6.58 -2.81 3.67
CA ILE A 90 6.65 -2.32 2.28
C ILE A 90 8.09 -1.99 1.86
N LEU A 91 8.89 -1.39 2.76
CA LEU A 91 10.29 -1.06 2.48
C LEU A 91 11.18 -2.29 2.30
N ASP A 92 10.73 -3.43 2.83
CA ASP A 92 11.32 -4.73 2.58
C ASP A 92 12.84 -4.78 2.84
N LEU A 93 13.26 -4.24 3.98
CA LEU A 93 14.68 -4.12 4.35
C LEU A 93 15.39 -5.49 4.39
N GLU A 94 14.65 -6.54 4.74
CA GLU A 94 15.14 -7.92 4.80
C GLU A 94 14.96 -8.68 3.48
N LYS A 95 14.44 -8.02 2.44
CA LYS A 95 14.27 -8.57 1.08
C LYS A 95 13.37 -9.82 1.03
N TYR A 96 12.32 -9.84 1.84
CA TYR A 96 11.29 -10.88 1.81
C TYR A 96 10.34 -10.73 0.62
N LEU A 97 10.08 -9.49 0.18
CA LEU A 97 9.26 -9.19 -0.98
C LEU A 97 10.10 -9.18 -2.27
N ALA A 98 11.36 -8.74 -2.21
CA ALA A 98 12.24 -8.64 -3.34
C ALA A 98 12.48 -10.03 -3.98
N GLN A 99 12.21 -10.14 -5.28
CA GLN A 99 12.65 -11.30 -6.03
C GLN A 99 14.13 -11.15 -6.37
N VAL A 100 14.80 -12.28 -6.56
CA VAL A 100 16.07 -12.33 -7.27
C VAL A 100 15.86 -13.15 -8.56
N ASP A 101 16.47 -12.70 -9.66
CA ASP A 101 16.58 -13.51 -10.87
C ASP A 101 17.49 -14.72 -10.63
N GLU A 102 17.57 -15.60 -11.63
CA GLU A 102 18.48 -16.76 -11.64
C GLU A 102 19.96 -16.39 -11.46
N ASN A 103 20.33 -15.13 -11.67
CA ASN A 103 21.67 -14.59 -11.54
C ASN A 103 21.90 -13.85 -10.20
N GLY A 104 20.90 -13.80 -9.31
CA GLY A 104 20.97 -13.12 -8.02
C GLY A 104 20.72 -11.60 -8.08
N ASN A 105 20.33 -11.04 -9.23
CA ASN A 105 19.94 -9.64 -9.34
C ASN A 105 18.54 -9.45 -8.78
N ALA A 106 18.30 -8.35 -8.06
CA ALA A 106 16.96 -8.03 -7.60
C ALA A 106 16.00 -7.87 -8.80
N LEU A 107 15.00 -8.74 -8.90
CA LEU A 107 13.82 -8.56 -9.72
C LEU A 107 12.81 -7.73 -8.92
N ASP A 108 12.33 -6.66 -9.53
CA ASP A 108 11.45 -5.68 -8.91
C ASP A 108 10.04 -6.27 -8.71
N TYR A 109 9.86 -7.10 -7.68
CA TYR A 109 8.61 -7.81 -7.40
C TYR A 109 7.50 -6.89 -6.85
N HIS A 110 7.84 -5.64 -6.54
CA HIS A 110 6.88 -4.61 -6.22
C HIS A 110 5.80 -4.42 -7.30
N ASP A 111 6.01 -4.92 -8.53
CA ASP A 111 5.06 -4.78 -9.63
C ASP A 111 3.84 -5.71 -9.54
N GLN A 112 3.84 -6.73 -8.67
CA GLN A 112 2.70 -7.66 -8.54
C GLN A 112 1.96 -7.55 -7.19
N ILE A 113 2.58 -6.94 -6.18
CA ILE A 113 1.96 -6.75 -4.88
C ILE A 113 1.21 -5.42 -4.88
N THR A 114 -0.12 -5.49 -4.93
CA THR A 114 -0.97 -4.29 -4.89
C THR A 114 -1.46 -3.95 -3.49
N ARG A 115 -1.23 -4.81 -2.48
CA ARG A 115 -1.59 -4.58 -1.08
C ARG A 115 -0.54 -5.11 -0.12
N VAL A 116 -0.26 -4.36 0.94
CA VAL A 116 0.57 -4.78 2.08
C VAL A 116 -0.02 -4.19 3.36
N GLY A 117 -0.45 -5.06 4.26
CA GLY A 117 -1.16 -4.67 5.48
C GLY A 117 -2.38 -3.80 5.17
N GLY A 118 -2.40 -2.60 5.75
CA GLY A 118 -3.43 -1.59 5.51
C GLY A 118 -3.22 -0.71 4.26
N PHE A 119 -2.14 -0.89 3.50
CA PHE A 119 -1.83 -0.06 2.34
C PHE A 119 -2.25 -0.70 1.02
N ASP A 120 -2.73 0.15 0.11
CA ASP A 120 -3.04 -0.18 -1.28
C ASP A 120 -2.06 0.56 -2.21
N LEU A 121 -1.58 -0.13 -3.23
CA LEU A 121 -0.82 0.49 -4.32
C LEU A 121 -1.81 1.11 -5.32
N ILE A 122 -1.88 2.44 -5.33
CA ILE A 122 -2.82 3.18 -6.19
C ILE A 122 -2.16 3.81 -7.43
N TYR A 123 -0.84 3.99 -7.42
CA TYR A 123 -0.11 4.61 -8.53
C TYR A 123 1.34 4.10 -8.65
N ARG A 124 1.75 3.71 -9.85
CA ARG A 124 3.11 3.30 -10.21
C ARG A 124 3.35 3.55 -11.70
N ALA A 125 4.10 4.63 -12.01
CA ALA A 125 4.32 5.06 -13.39
C ALA A 125 3.03 5.21 -14.22
N GLY A 126 1.89 5.40 -13.54
CA GLY A 126 0.53 5.34 -14.08
C GLY A 126 -0.44 4.75 -13.05
N PRO A 127 -1.76 4.88 -13.26
CA PRO A 127 -2.77 4.22 -12.43
C PRO A 127 -2.60 2.70 -12.45
N VAL A 128 -2.79 2.04 -11.31
CA VAL A 128 -2.65 0.57 -11.21
C VAL A 128 -3.82 -0.12 -11.92
N PRO A 129 -3.57 -0.99 -12.92
CA PRO A 129 -4.62 -1.72 -13.62
C PRO A 129 -5.42 -2.62 -12.67
N GLY A 130 -6.74 -2.57 -12.76
CA GLY A 130 -7.61 -3.41 -11.93
C GLY A 130 -7.77 -2.95 -10.48
N HIS A 131 -7.27 -1.76 -10.12
CA HIS A 131 -7.62 -1.10 -8.86
C HIS A 131 -9.09 -0.63 -8.90
N THR A 132 -10.03 -1.56 -8.70
CA THR A 132 -11.47 -1.32 -8.89
C THR A 132 -12.16 -0.76 -7.64
N GLU A 133 -11.68 -1.10 -6.45
CA GLU A 133 -12.24 -0.60 -5.19
C GLU A 133 -11.13 -0.41 -4.16
N SER A 134 -10.88 0.84 -3.80
CA SER A 134 -10.03 1.22 -2.68
C SER A 134 -10.40 0.50 -1.37
N MET A 135 -9.43 0.01 -0.61
CA MET A 135 -9.70 -0.48 0.75
C MET A 135 -9.69 0.66 1.77
N LEU A 136 -9.43 1.89 1.34
CA LEU A 136 -9.53 3.08 2.18
C LEU A 136 -10.92 3.19 2.82
N GLY A 137 -10.93 3.41 4.14
CA GLY A 137 -12.14 3.56 4.94
C GLY A 137 -12.96 2.28 5.17
N THR A 138 -12.52 1.14 4.63
CA THR A 138 -13.12 -0.19 4.89
C THR A 138 -12.77 -0.70 6.31
N ARG A 139 -13.26 -1.89 6.66
CA ARG A 139 -12.88 -2.54 7.91
C ARG A 139 -11.42 -2.99 7.79
N ASN A 140 -10.57 -2.51 8.71
CA ASN A 140 -9.16 -2.90 8.76
C ASN A 140 -9.03 -4.43 8.80
N ASP A 141 -8.42 -4.98 7.76
CA ASP A 141 -8.15 -6.41 7.58
C ASP A 141 -6.65 -6.74 7.51
N ARG A 142 -5.78 -5.80 7.95
CA ARG A 142 -4.33 -5.89 7.80
C ARG A 142 -3.76 -7.23 8.23
N GLU A 143 -4.19 -7.76 9.37
CA GLU A 143 -3.59 -8.99 9.92
C GLU A 143 -3.93 -10.20 9.06
N ARG A 144 -5.14 -10.23 8.47
CA ARG A 144 -5.52 -11.29 7.55
C ARG A 144 -4.68 -11.18 6.27
N GLN A 145 -4.59 -9.97 5.71
CA GLN A 145 -3.83 -9.71 4.49
C GLN A 145 -2.35 -10.06 4.66
N LEU A 146 -1.72 -9.67 5.78
CA LEU A 146 -0.31 -9.97 6.06
C LEU A 146 -0.06 -11.48 6.24
N ARG A 147 -1.00 -12.20 6.86
CA ARG A 147 -0.91 -13.67 6.97
C ARG A 147 -0.97 -14.34 5.60
N GLU A 148 -1.93 -13.94 4.78
CA GLU A 148 -2.08 -14.45 3.40
C GLU A 148 -0.82 -14.18 2.57
N LEU A 149 -0.27 -12.96 2.67
CA LEU A 149 0.99 -12.58 2.00
C LEU A 149 2.16 -13.44 2.49
N ALA A 150 2.29 -13.63 3.80
CA ALA A 150 3.37 -14.45 4.38
C ALA A 150 3.28 -15.92 3.93
N GLU A 151 2.08 -16.50 3.91
CA GLU A 151 1.84 -17.86 3.42
C GLU A 151 2.21 -17.99 1.93
N GLU A 152 1.83 -17.02 1.11
CA GLU A 152 2.15 -16.98 -0.31
C GLU A 152 3.67 -16.92 -0.54
N LEU A 153 4.38 -16.06 0.19
CA LEU A 153 5.84 -15.94 0.10
C LEU A 153 6.55 -17.22 0.53
N GLN A 154 6.09 -17.86 1.61
CA GLN A 154 6.65 -19.15 2.07
C GLN A 154 6.44 -20.25 1.04
N LEU A 155 5.23 -20.36 0.46
CA LEU A 155 4.93 -21.35 -0.55
C LEU A 155 5.83 -21.16 -1.79
N ARG A 156 6.00 -19.92 -2.24
CA ARG A 156 6.88 -19.57 -3.37
C ARG A 156 8.34 -19.91 -3.08
N ASN A 157 8.84 -19.60 -1.89
CA ASN A 157 10.21 -19.93 -1.49
C ASN A 157 10.46 -21.44 -1.47
N ARG A 158 9.48 -22.23 -1.01
CA ARG A 158 9.54 -23.70 -1.06
C ARG A 158 9.56 -24.22 -2.51
N VAL A 159 8.72 -23.67 -3.39
CA VAL A 159 8.70 -24.05 -4.82
C VAL A 159 10.04 -23.74 -5.49
N LYS A 160 10.62 -22.54 -5.26
CA LYS A 160 11.95 -22.17 -5.79
C LYS A 160 13.05 -23.12 -5.31
N ALA A 161 13.08 -23.46 -4.02
CA ALA A 161 14.05 -24.39 -3.47
C ALA A 161 13.98 -25.78 -4.13
N ASN A 162 12.76 -26.28 -4.36
CA ASN A 162 12.53 -27.57 -5.02
C ASN A 162 12.98 -27.56 -6.49
N LEU A 163 12.70 -26.49 -7.24
CA LEU A 163 13.17 -26.32 -8.63
C LEU A 163 14.71 -26.31 -8.71
N SER A 164 15.38 -25.58 -7.82
CA SER A 164 16.85 -25.53 -7.77
C SER A 164 17.50 -26.89 -7.45
N SER A 165 16.84 -27.73 -6.66
CA SER A 165 17.32 -29.09 -6.32
C SER A 165 17.15 -30.10 -7.47
N THR A 166 16.22 -29.85 -8.40
CA THR A 166 15.96 -30.75 -9.53
C THR A 166 16.94 -30.50 -10.68
N VAL A 167 17.37 -29.25 -10.90
CA VAL A 167 18.35 -28.89 -11.95
C VAL A 167 19.76 -29.42 -11.62
N THR A 168 20.14 -29.46 -10.35
CA THR A 168 21.45 -29.96 -9.90
C THR A 168 21.58 -31.49 -9.92
N SER A 169 20.47 -32.24 -9.94
CA SER A 169 20.49 -33.70 -10.00
C SER A 169 20.47 -34.29 -11.42
N GLY A 170 20.16 -33.49 -12.45
CA GLY A 170 20.14 -33.90 -13.86
C GLY A 170 21.45 -33.69 -14.65
N SER A 171 22.52 -33.24 -13.99
CA SER A 171 23.81 -32.89 -14.63
C SER A 171 24.96 -33.86 -14.26
N ARG A 172 24.68 -35.17 -14.19
CA ARG A 172 25.70 -36.21 -13.98
C ARG A 172 25.61 -37.30 -15.03
#